data_AF-A0A060WYI6-F1
#
_entry.id   AF-A0A060WYI6-F1
#
_cell.length_a   1.000
_cell.length_b   1.000
_cell.length_c   1.000
_cell.angle_alpha   90.00
_cell.angle_beta   90.00
_cell.angle_gamma   90.00
#
_symmetry.space_group_name_H-M   'P 1'
#
loop_
_entity.id
_entity.type
_entity.pdbx_description
1 polymer ?
#
loop_
_entity_poly.entity_id
_entity_poly.type
_entity_poly.pdbx_seq_one_letter_code
_entity_poly.pdbx_strand_id
1 'polypeptide(L)' 'MGRGWVFQHDNDPKHTARATKEWLRKKHLKVLEWPSQSPDLNPIENLWRELNVRIAQRQPRNLKDLEKIPSLTVEVYL' A
#
# COMPACT_ATOMS: atom_id res chain seq x y z
N MET A 1 -11.82 -10.21 -7.30
CA MET A 1 -12.03 -9.90 -5.86
C MET A 1 -13.31 -10.56 -5.41
N GLY A 2 -13.35 -11.10 -4.18
CA GLY A 2 -14.57 -11.68 -3.63
C GLY A 2 -15.68 -10.64 -3.46
N ARG A 3 -16.89 -11.08 -3.11
CA ARG A 3 -17.95 -10.13 -2.72
C ARG A 3 -17.57 -9.48 -1.37
N GLY A 4 -17.76 -8.17 -1.24
CA GLY A 4 -17.63 -7.44 0.04
C GLY A 4 -16.27 -6.83 0.36
N TRP A 5 -15.33 -6.77 -0.58
CA TRP A 5 -14.03 -6.12 -0.34
C TRP A 5 -14.17 -4.60 -0.27
N VAL A 6 -13.36 -3.98 0.58
CA VAL A 6 -13.26 -2.52 0.74
C VAL A 6 -11.81 -2.12 0.50
N PHE A 7 -11.61 -1.12 -0.37
CA PHE A 7 -10.34 -0.50 -0.64
C PHE A 7 -10.03 0.52 0.45
N GLN A 8 -8.86 0.41 1.07
CA GLN A 8 -8.37 1.36 2.06
C GLN A 8 -7.19 2.13 1.45
N HIS A 9 -7.19 3.45 1.68
CA HIS A 9 -6.09 4.35 1.40
C HIS A 9 -6.20 5.56 2.33
N ASP A 10 -5.10 6.31 2.50
CA ASP A 10 -5.11 7.52 3.31
C ASP A 10 -5.78 8.72 2.59
N ASN A 11 -5.84 9.85 3.30
CA ASN A 11 -6.43 11.08 2.79
C ASN A 11 -5.43 12.02 2.08
N ASP A 12 -4.29 11.52 1.55
CA ASP A 12 -3.38 12.37 0.75
C ASP A 12 -4.18 13.11 -0.36
N PRO A 13 -3.90 14.40 -0.64
CA PRO A 13 -4.60 15.15 -1.68
C PRO A 13 -4.68 14.43 -3.05
N LYS A 14 -3.68 13.62 -3.41
CA LYS A 14 -3.69 12.83 -4.67
C LYS A 14 -4.75 11.74 -4.64
N HIS A 15 -5.00 11.16 -3.47
CA HIS A 15 -5.98 10.11 -3.25
C HIS A 15 -7.41 10.65 -3.21
N THR A 16 -7.58 11.88 -2.73
CA THR A 16 -8.88 12.55 -2.61
C THR A 16 -9.23 13.45 -3.81
N ALA A 17 -8.31 13.61 -4.76
CA ALA A 17 -8.49 14.35 -6.00
C ALA A 17 -9.68 13.84 -6.82
N ARG A 18 -10.33 14.74 -7.57
CA ARG A 18 -11.52 14.42 -8.38
C ARG A 18 -11.27 13.27 -9.36
N ALA A 19 -10.16 13.33 -10.10
CA ALA A 19 -9.81 12.29 -11.07
C ALA A 19 -9.68 10.91 -10.42
N THR A 20 -9.05 10.83 -9.24
CA THR A 20 -8.89 9.58 -8.48
C THR A 20 -10.24 9.05 -8.01
N LYS A 21 -11.09 9.91 -7.42
CA LYS A 21 -12.45 9.53 -7.00
C LYS A 21 -13.31 9.03 -8.16
N GLU A 22 -13.24 9.69 -9.32
CA GLU A 22 -13.96 9.26 -10.52
C GLU A 22 -13.48 7.90 -11.03
N TRP A 23 -12.17 7.65 -11.00
CA TRP A 23 -11.59 6.36 -11.37
C TRP A 23 -12.04 5.23 -10.42
N LEU A 24 -11.96 5.46 -9.10
CA LEU A 24 -12.41 4.50 -8.07
C LEU A 24 -13.88 4.15 -8.24
N ARG A 25 -14.73 5.15 -8.50
CA ARG A 25 -16.16 4.97 -8.79
C ARG A 25 -16.37 4.13 -10.06
N LYS A 26 -15.65 4.41 -11.15
CA LYS A 26 -15.72 3.65 -12.41
C LYS A 26 -15.29 2.20 -12.25
N LYS A 27 -14.39 1.92 -11.30
CA LYS A 27 -13.94 0.57 -10.94
C LYS A 27 -14.86 -0.14 -9.93
N HIS A 28 -15.93 0.51 -9.48
CA HIS A 28 -16.86 0.00 -8.48
C HIS A 28 -16.15 -0.43 -7.18
N LEU A 29 -15.08 0.29 -6.82
CA LEU A 29 -14.36 0.06 -5.58
C LEU A 29 -15.07 0.80 -4.44
N LYS A 30 -15.44 0.05 -3.38
CA LYS A 30 -15.90 0.65 -2.14
C LYS A 30 -14.67 1.16 -1.38
N VAL A 31 -14.64 2.44 -1.04
CA VAL A 31 -13.53 3.05 -0.30
C VAL A 31 -13.89 3.08 1.19
N LEU A 32 -12.94 2.73 2.04
CA LEU A 32 -13.06 2.87 3.50
C LEU A 32 -12.83 4.34 3.88
N GLU A 33 -13.71 4.92 4.69
CA GLU A 33 -13.43 6.24 5.29
C GLU A 33 -12.24 6.13 6.23
N TRP A 34 -11.27 7.03 6.08
CA TRP A 34 -10.03 7.01 6.84
C TRP A 34 -9.89 8.28 7.69
N PRO A 35 -9.55 8.17 8.98
CA PRO A 35 -9.19 9.35 9.77
C PRO A 35 -7.80 9.87 9.37
N SER A 36 -7.67 11.20 9.28
CA SER A 36 -6.37 11.82 8.99
C SER A 36 -5.35 11.54 10.09
N GLN A 37 -4.07 11.48 9.74
CA GLN A 37 -2.95 11.29 10.67
C GLN A 37 -3.08 10.06 11.58
N SER A 38 -3.68 8.97 11.08
CA SER A 38 -3.85 7.72 11.82
C SER A 38 -3.02 6.57 11.20
N PRO A 39 -1.68 6.65 11.23
CA PRO A 39 -0.83 5.58 10.70
C PRO A 39 -0.92 4.30 11.53
N ASP A 40 -1.23 4.42 12.82
CA ASP A 40 -1.43 3.31 13.76
C ASP A 40 -2.57 2.38 13.36
N LEU A 41 -3.58 2.93 12.66
CA LEU A 41 -4.71 2.15 12.16
C LEU A 41 -4.37 1.41 10.86
N ASN A 42 -3.30 1.80 10.15
CA ASN A 42 -2.98 1.28 8.82
C ASN A 42 -2.22 -0.05 8.92
N PRO A 43 -2.84 -1.20 8.58
CA PRO A 43 -2.20 -2.51 8.73
C PRO A 43 -0.96 -2.67 7.82
N ILE A 44 -0.83 -1.89 6.74
CA ILE A 44 0.34 -1.96 5.85
C ILE A 44 1.62 -1.50 6.56
N GLU A 45 1.55 -0.65 7.58
CA GLU A 45 2.73 -0.19 8.33
C GLU A 45 3.43 -1.35 9.04
N ASN A 46 2.65 -2.32 9.52
CA ASN A 46 3.20 -3.54 10.11
C ASN A 46 3.92 -4.41 9.08
N LEU A 47 3.39 -4.47 7.84
CA LEU A 47 4.05 -5.18 6.74
C LEU A 47 5.34 -4.48 6.33
N TRP A 48 5.32 -3.15 6.19
CA TRP A 48 6.52 -2.36 5.90
C TRP A 48 7.61 -2.56 6.94
N ARG A 49 7.26 -2.62 8.24
CA ARG A 49 8.21 -2.92 9.30
C ARG A 49 8.88 -4.29 9.12
N GLU A 50 8.09 -5.32 8.88
CA GLU A 50 8.59 -6.69 8.65
C GLU A 50 9.47 -6.75 7.39
N LEU A 51 9.03 -6.11 6.31
CA LEU A 51 9.78 -6.02 5.06
C LEU A 51 11.14 -5.33 5.29
N ASN A 52 11.17 -4.20 6.01
CA ASN A 52 12.40 -3.49 6.33
C ASN A 52 13.40 -4.35 7.12
N VAL A 53 12.91 -5.14 8.09
CA VAL A 53 13.77 -6.09 8.83
C VAL A 53 14.39 -7.12 7.89
N ARG A 54 13.59 -7.70 6.98
CA ARG A 54 14.07 -8.69 6.00
C ARG A 54 15.02 -8.10 4.96
N ILE A 55 14.82 -6.85 4.56
CA ILE A 55 15.73 -6.14 3.65
C ILE A 55 17.06 -5.88 4.37
N ALA A 56 17.03 -5.38 5.61
CA ALA A 56 18.22 -5.08 6.39
C ALA A 56 19.10 -6.34 6.59
N GLN A 57 18.50 -7.50 6.82
CA GLN A 57 19.23 -8.77 6.93
C GLN A 57 19.98 -9.17 5.65
N ARG A 58 19.48 -8.76 4.47
CA ARG A 58 20.09 -9.07 3.17
C ARG A 58 21.19 -8.10 2.75
N GLN A 59 21.31 -6.95 3.44
CA GLN A 59 22.33 -5.92 3.19
C GLN A 59 22.54 -5.59 1.70
N PRO A 60 21.47 -5.26 0.95
CA PRO A 60 21.61 -4.91 -0.46
C PRO A 60 22.44 -3.64 -0.63
N ARG A 61 23.29 -3.58 -1.66
CA ARG A 61 24.23 -2.47 -1.86
C ARG A 61 23.83 -1.50 -2.96
N ASN A 62 22.83 -1.88 -3.75
CA ASN A 62 22.33 -1.12 -4.88
C ASN A 62 20.90 -1.56 -5.23
N LEU A 63 20.27 -0.85 -6.15
CA LEU A 63 18.88 -1.13 -6.57
C LEU A 63 18.71 -2.52 -7.18
N LYS A 64 19.71 -3.05 -7.90
CA LYS A 64 19.64 -4.41 -8.48
C LYS A 64 19.66 -5.50 -7.41
N ASP A 65 20.30 -5.26 -6.27
CA ASP A 65 20.27 -6.19 -5.15
C ASP A 65 18.91 -6.15 -4.44
N LEU A 66 18.31 -4.95 -4.32
CA LEU A 66 16.96 -4.79 -3.79
C LEU A 66 15.92 -5.49 -4.67
N GLU A 67 15.93 -5.29 -5.99
CA GLU A 67 14.98 -5.90 -6.93
C GLU A 67 14.93 -7.43 -6.88
N LYS A 68 16.05 -8.06 -6.49
CA LYS A 68 16.15 -9.53 -6.34
C LYS A 68 15.52 -10.06 -5.07
N ILE A 69 15.09 -9.19 -4.15
CA ILE A 69 14.49 -9.58 -2.87
C ILE A 69 13.04 -10.03 -3.11
N PRO A 70 12.70 -11.33 -2.92
CA PRO A 70 11.38 -11.86 -3.27
C PRO A 70 10.22 -11.22 -2.51
N SER A 71 10.47 -10.65 -1.33
CA SER A 71 9.45 -9.98 -0.52
C SER A 71 9.02 -8.62 -1.08
N LEU A 72 9.79 -8.00 -2.00
CA LEU A 72 9.38 -6.77 -2.68
C LEU A 72 8.44 -7.04 -3.87
N THR A 73 8.54 -8.21 -4.49
CA THR A 73 7.76 -8.56 -5.69
C THR A 73 6.29 -8.86 -5.38
N VAL A 74 5.93 -9.11 -4.12
CA VAL A 74 4.55 -9.45 -3.72
C VAL A 74 3.76 -8.24 -3.20
N GLU A 75 4.43 -7.20 -2.69
CA GLU A 75 3.77 -6.04 -2.07
C GLU A 75 3.59 -4.83 -2.99
N VAL A 76 4.32 -4.76 -4.12
CA VAL A 76 4.19 -3.66 -5.10
C VAL A 76 3.02 -3.89 -6.09
N TYR A 77 2.36 -5.05 -6.05
CA TYR A 77 1.22 -5.41 -6.91
C TYR A 77 -0.14 -5.44 -6.19
N LEU A 78 -0.27 -4.79 -5.02
CA LEU A 78 -1.54 -4.54 -4.34
C LEU A 78 -1.87 -3.05 -4.31
#